data_AF-A0A947HKM3-F1
#
_entry.id   AF-A0A947HKM3-F1
#
_cell.length_a   1.000
_cell.length_b   1.000
_cell.length_c   1.000
_cell.angle_alpha   90.00
_cell.angle_beta   90.00
_cell.angle_gamma   90.00
#
_symmetry.space_group_name_H-M   'P 1'
#
loop_
_entity.id
_entity.type
_entity.pdbx_description
1 polymer ?
#
loop_
_entity_poly.entity_id
_entity_poly.type
_entity_poly.pdbx_seq_one_letter_code
_entity_poly.pdbx_strand_id
1 'polypeptide(L)'
;MRIAPAAPIVLRMTPLTARVKDGHLVLDVPFDLPDGTELELVVDDGGDTLSSSEREKLHAALEAGWKDIEAGRTIPLDRFLASFPTGE
;
A
#
# COMPACT_ATOMS: atom_id res chain seq x y z
N MET A 1 -29.22 -18.49 -25.58
CA MET A 1 -28.54 -18.46 -24.27
C MET A 1 -27.53 -17.31 -24.32
N ARG A 2 -27.74 -16.25 -23.54
CA ARG A 2 -26.89 -15.05 -23.53
C ARG A 2 -26.04 -15.11 -22.27
N ILE A 3 -24.73 -15.29 -22.41
CA ILE A 3 -23.79 -15.26 -21.29
C ILE A 3 -23.58 -13.78 -20.96
N ALA A 4 -24.00 -13.36 -19.77
CA ALA A 4 -23.71 -12.00 -19.30
C ALA A 4 -22.19 -11.86 -19.10
N PRO A 5 -21.58 -10.71 -19.45
CA PRO A 5 -20.18 -10.47 -19.13
C PRO A 5 -20.02 -10.38 -17.60
N ALA A 6 -19.09 -11.15 -17.04
CA ALA A 6 -18.73 -11.04 -15.63
C ALA A 6 -18.23 -9.61 -15.37
N ALA A 7 -18.81 -8.94 -14.37
CA ALA A 7 -18.32 -7.65 -13.91
C ALA A 7 -16.89 -7.81 -13.36
N PRO A 8 -15.99 -6.83 -13.56
CA PRO A 8 -14.66 -6.88 -12.97
C PRO A 8 -14.79 -6.86 -11.45
N ILE A 9 -14.26 -7.89 -10.79
CA ILE A 9 -14.15 -7.92 -9.33
C ILE A 9 -13.10 -6.87 -8.95
N VAL A 10 -13.55 -5.70 -8.50
CA VAL A 10 -12.67 -4.68 -7.91
C VAL A 10 -12.40 -5.10 -6.46
N LEU A 11 -11.37 -5.93 -6.27
CA LEU A 11 -10.88 -6.27 -4.93
C LEU A 11 -10.25 -5.00 -4.32
N ARG A 12 -10.89 -4.42 -3.31
CA ARG A 12 -10.18 -3.51 -2.40
C ARG A 12 -9.08 -4.33 -1.73
N MET A 13 -7.82 -3.90 -1.83
CA MET A 13 -6.69 -4.54 -1.14
C MET A 13 -6.86 -4.41 0.37
N THR A 14 -7.57 -5.39 0.94
CA THR A 14 -7.77 -5.52 2.38
C THR A 14 -6.87 -6.67 2.81
N PRO A 15 -5.83 -6.44 3.62
CA PRO A 15 -4.97 -7.51 4.09
C PRO A 15 -5.79 -8.52 4.90
N LEU A 16 -5.60 -9.80 4.63
CA LEU A 16 -6.28 -10.90 5.31
C LEU A 16 -5.34 -11.48 6.37
N THR A 17 -5.76 -11.44 7.64
CA THR A 17 -4.98 -12.05 8.72
C THR A 17 -5.43 -13.48 8.95
N ALA A 18 -4.54 -14.43 8.68
CA ALA A 18 -4.72 -15.84 9.02
C ALA A 18 -3.78 -16.24 10.16
N ARG A 19 -4.17 -17.24 10.95
CA ARG A 19 -3.30 -17.88 11.95
C ARG A 19 -2.93 -19.28 11.51
N VAL A 20 -1.73 -19.74 11.86
CA VAL A 20 -1.35 -21.15 11.70
C VAL A 20 -1.89 -21.93 12.90
N LYS A 21 -2.66 -22.99 12.64
CA LYS A 21 -3.11 -23.95 13.66
C LYS A 21 -2.95 -25.36 13.11
N ASP A 22 -2.22 -26.21 13.84
CA ASP A 22 -1.97 -27.60 13.47
C ASP A 22 -1.43 -27.76 12.03
N GLY A 23 -0.54 -26.85 11.61
CA GLY A 23 0.05 -26.84 10.26
C GLY A 23 -0.84 -26.25 9.15
N HIS A 24 -2.02 -25.72 9.49
CA HIS A 24 -2.97 -25.18 8.51
C HIS A 24 -3.19 -23.67 8.73
N LEU A 25 -3.36 -22.93 7.63
CA LEU A 25 -3.83 -21.54 7.70
C LEU A 25 -5.33 -21.55 8.05
N VAL A 26 -5.69 -20.82 9.09
CA VAL A 26 -7.07 -20.60 9.53
C VAL A 26 -7.41 -19.13 9.37
N LEU A 27 -8.36 -18.86 8.49
CA LEU A 27 -8.90 -17.54 8.24
C LEU A 27 -10.33 -17.49 8.79
N ASP A 28 -10.56 -16.61 9.78
CA ASP A 28 -11.82 -16.50 10.51
C ASP A 28 -12.50 -15.15 10.21
N VAL A 29 -12.75 -14.91 8.93
CA VAL A 29 -13.42 -13.71 8.43
C VAL A 29 -14.49 -14.10 7.39
N PRO A 30 -15.64 -13.41 7.33
CA PRO A 30 -16.68 -13.71 6.36
C PRO A 30 -16.21 -13.39 4.94
N PHE A 31 -16.54 -14.29 4.00
CA PHE A 31 -16.30 -14.12 2.57
C PHE A 31 -17.60 -14.25 1.77
N ASP A 32 -17.71 -13.43 0.74
CA ASP A 32 -18.76 -13.50 -0.28
C ASP A 32 -18.12 -13.88 -1.62
N LEU A 33 -17.58 -15.10 -1.68
CA LEU A 33 -16.98 -15.67 -2.88
C LEU A 33 -17.68 -17.00 -3.22
N PRO A 34 -17.83 -17.35 -4.50
CA PRO A 34 -18.39 -18.64 -4.89
C PRO A 34 -17.60 -19.82 -4.35
N ASP A 35 -18.29 -20.91 -4.06
CA ASP A 35 -17.66 -22.18 -3.69
C ASP A 35 -16.65 -22.62 -4.75
N GLY A 36 -15.49 -23.11 -4.30
CA GLY A 36 -14.39 -23.55 -5.17
C GLY A 36 -13.52 -22.42 -5.71
N THR A 37 -13.72 -21.17 -5.27
CA THR A 37 -12.81 -20.07 -5.60
C THR A 37 -11.41 -20.37 -5.05
N GLU A 38 -10.42 -20.47 -5.93
CA GLU A 38 -9.01 -20.55 -5.57
C GLU A 38 -8.45 -19.15 -5.34
N LEU A 39 -7.70 -18.97 -4.25
CA LEU A 39 -7.03 -17.71 -3.90
C LEU A 39 -5.53 -17.93 -3.84
N GLU A 40 -4.77 -17.08 -4.52
CA GLU A 40 -3.33 -17.00 -4.36
C GLU A 40 -3.01 -16.11 -3.16
N LEU A 41 -2.30 -16.66 -2.18
CA LEU A 41 -1.94 -15.95 -0.96
C LEU A 41 -0.47 -15.57 -1.01
N VAL A 42 -0.18 -14.29 -0.84
CA VAL A 42 1.17 -13.77 -0.61
C VAL A 42 1.26 -13.40 0.87
N VAL A 43 2.34 -13.86 1.52
CA VAL A 43 2.64 -13.41 2.88
C VAL A 43 3.05 -11.94 2.76
N ASP A 44 2.32 -11.08 3.46
CA ASP A 44 2.74 -9.71 3.66
C ASP A 44 4.05 -9.73 4.45
N ASP A 45 5.16 -9.38 3.79
CA ASP A 45 6.47 -9.23 4.43
C ASP A 45 6.57 -7.90 5.19
N GLY A 46 5.51 -7.09 5.16
CA GLY A 46 5.24 -6.00 6.10
C GLY A 46 6.25 -4.86 6.06
N GLY A 47 7.15 -4.85 5.08
CA GLY A 47 8.32 -3.97 5.06
C GLY A 47 8.56 -3.37 3.70
N ASP A 48 8.91 -2.09 3.69
CA ASP A 48 9.68 -1.57 2.57
C ASP A 48 10.99 -2.36 2.41
N THR A 49 11.57 -2.35 1.21
CA THR A 49 12.86 -3.02 0.95
C THR A 49 14.05 -2.20 1.44
N LEU A 50 13.86 -1.25 2.36
CA LEU A 50 14.94 -0.41 2.85
C LEU A 50 15.77 -1.18 3.88
N SER A 51 17.09 -1.17 3.66
CA SER A 51 18.05 -1.53 4.68
C SER A 51 17.92 -0.62 5.90
N SER A 52 18.46 -1.05 7.05
CA SER A 52 18.48 -0.22 8.27
C SER A 52 19.08 1.17 8.03
N SER A 53 20.16 1.25 7.24
CA SER A 53 20.80 2.53 6.91
C SER A 53 19.92 3.42 6.02
N GLU A 54 19.21 2.84 5.06
CA GLU A 54 18.27 3.61 4.22
C GLU A 54 17.06 4.08 5.01
N ARG A 55 16.57 3.25 5.94
CA ARG A 55 15.49 3.63 6.87
C ARG A 55 15.90 4.77 7.79
N GLU A 56 17.12 4.75 8.32
CA GLU A 56 17.68 5.85 9.12
C GLU A 56 17.77 7.15 8.32
N LYS A 57 18.24 7.09 7.08
CA LYS A 57 18.30 8.26 6.18
C LYS A 57 16.91 8.82 5.89
N LEU A 58 15.93 7.96 5.64
CA LEU A 58 14.55 8.37 5.45
C LEU A 58 14.00 9.08 6.69
N HIS A 59 14.21 8.52 7.89
CA HIS A 59 13.76 9.15 9.13
C HIS A 59 14.41 10.52 9.35
N ALA A 60 15.72 10.63 9.12
CA ALA A 60 16.43 11.91 9.21
C ALA A 60 15.88 12.95 8.22
N ALA A 61 15.55 12.55 6.99
CA ALA A 61 14.95 13.43 5.99
C ALA A 61 13.54 13.89 6.39
N LEU A 62 12.71 12.99 6.93
CA LEU A 62 11.37 13.32 7.41
C LEU A 62 11.43 14.28 8.60
N GLU A 63 12.36 14.07 9.54
CA GLU A 63 12.56 14.96 10.68
C GLU A 63 13.04 16.36 10.22
N ALA A 64 13.95 16.41 9.24
CA ALA A 64 14.37 17.68 8.64
C ALA A 64 13.20 18.42 7.98
N GLY A 65 12.38 17.72 7.20
CA GLY A 65 11.18 18.28 6.59
C GLY A 65 10.18 18.81 7.63
N TRP A 66 10.04 18.12 8.76
CA TRP A 66 9.19 18.59 9.86
C TRP A 66 9.71 19.90 10.45
N LYS A 67 11.03 20.01 10.68
CA LYS A 67 11.67 21.26 11.14
C LYS A 67 11.55 22.39 10.13
N ASP A 68 11.52 22.09 8.83
CA ASP A 68 11.25 23.09 7.78
C ASP A 68 9.82 23.62 7.87
N ILE A 69 8.84 22.75 8.10
CA ILE A 69 7.44 23.15 8.30
C ILE A 69 7.30 24.04 9.53
N GLU A 70 7.84 23.61 10.68
CA GLU A 70 7.76 24.38 11.93
C GLU A 70 8.43 25.76 11.83
N ALA A 71 9.52 25.85 11.06
CA ALA A 71 10.23 27.10 10.82
C ALA A 71 9.63 27.94 9.67
N GLY A 72 8.53 27.51 9.06
CA GLY A 72 7.88 28.21 7.94
C GLY A 72 8.67 28.19 6.63
N ARG A 73 9.67 27.30 6.49
CA ARG A 73 10.45 27.09 5.26
C ARG A 73 9.68 26.23 4.25
N THR A 74 8.46 26.64 3.93
CA THR A 74 7.60 25.96 2.95
C THR A 74 7.32 26.85 1.76
N ILE A 75 6.89 26.25 0.65
CA ILE A 75 6.39 26.98 -0.52
C ILE A 75 4.98 26.51 -0.86
N PRO A 76 4.13 27.39 -1.40
CA PRO A 76 2.84 26.98 -1.97
C PRO A 76 2.99 25.93 -3.07
N LEU A 77 2.00 25.04 -3.19
CA LEU A 77 2.02 23.92 -4.15
C LEU A 77 2.08 24.39 -5.61
N ASP A 78 1.33 25.43 -5.97
CA ASP A 78 1.35 26.04 -7.30
C ASP A 78 2.74 26.55 -7.68
N ARG A 79 3.44 27.19 -6.73
CA ARG A 79 4.82 27.64 -6.91
C ARG A 79 5.79 26.47 -7.07
N PHE A 80 5.60 25.38 -6.32
CA PHE A 80 6.41 24.17 -6.47
C PHE A 80 6.19 23.51 -7.84
N LEU A 81 4.94 23.35 -8.27
CA LEU A 81 4.62 22.75 -9.57
C LEU A 81 5.16 23.57 -10.74
N ALA A 82 5.10 24.91 -10.66
CA ALA A 82 5.68 25.80 -11.65
C ALA A 82 7.22 25.74 -11.74
N SER A 83 7.89 25.17 -10.73
CA SER A 83 9.35 24.99 -10.74
C SER A 83 9.82 23.78 -11.54
N PHE A 84 8.92 22.84 -11.85
CA PHE A 84 9.22 21.75 -12.78
C PHE A 84 9.03 22.24 -14.21
N PRO A 85 10.02 22.04 -15.10
CA PRO A 85 9.82 22.33 -16.51
C PRO A 85 8.69 21.43 -17.04
N THR A 86 7.61 22.05 -17.52
CA THR A 86 6.65 21.36 -18.39
C THR A 86 7.40 20.97 -19.65
N GLY A 87 7.71 19.68 -19.79
CA GLY A 87 8.35 19.16 -20.98
C GLY A 87 7.52 19.45 -22.23
N GLU A 88 8.18 20.01 -23.24
CA GLU A 88 7.80 19.86 -24.65
C GLU A 88 8.56 18.67 -25.26
#